data_AF-A0A2V0NTD5-F1
#
_entry.id   AF-A0A2V0NTD5-F1
#
_cell.length_a   1.000
_cell.length_b   1.000
_cell.length_c   1.000
_cell.angle_alpha   90.00
_cell.angle_beta   90.00
_cell.angle_gamma   90.00
#
_symmetry.space_group_name_H-M   'P 1'
#
loop_
_entity.id
_entity.type
_entity.pdbx_description
1 polymer ?
#
loop_
_entity_poly.entity_id
_entity_poly.type
_entity_poly.pdbx_seq_one_letter_code
_entity_poly.pdbx_strand_id
1 'polypeptide(L)'
;MEAQEPRTEDENTPDGSEAAAAPPAAAAPGTDAGAARAAPPPAAAPAPPAGPPQHPGPPFGPPAARRDPSGLQEFEARAVGSPDASFVAWAAAADDAALVAKFRAIAAALARLQDYHLKITSPWDGRSRRPLDKWDVAVMYGAPERDGPLRVDRCMSCDLDCPLIIGVAGSEQPQGPAGAPPLRSRDTLVAETPLMRVWLDAKARPMLVVTPARHVEALEQLSDEEMADLFRCALDTMAAAGLGSFNSMVMNHGDNRSHAHLHLKVRFHPAEWAAAQGAGGRGGGRGYQPYSHPAQQQQQQQQQQQQQPRGGGGAGCSGAGGWWDQDGRRAKLAALQRFAASLPAEHRGTREAFLLRRQRELEQQSQQQRPQQQ
;
A
#
# COMPACT_ATOMS: atom_id res chain seq x y z
N MET A 1 -40.24 38.05 39.37
CA MET A 1 -40.53 39.44 39.01
C MET A 1 -39.32 39.96 38.25
N GLU A 2 -39.32 40.30 36.98
CA GLU A 2 -40.24 40.23 35.83
C GLU A 2 -39.34 40.77 34.70
N ALA A 3 -38.90 39.97 33.72
CA ALA A 3 -39.56 39.72 32.45
C ALA A 3 -40.16 40.99 31.80
N GLN A 4 -39.49 41.52 30.77
CA GLN A 4 -40.11 42.34 29.73
C GLN A 4 -39.57 41.93 28.36
N GLU A 5 -40.36 41.13 27.66
CA GLU A 5 -40.65 41.24 26.21
C GLU A 5 -42.08 41.86 26.11
N PRO A 6 -42.70 42.10 24.93
CA PRO A 6 -42.23 42.24 23.54
C PRO A 6 -42.82 43.51 22.84
N ARG A 7 -42.46 43.75 21.57
CA ARG A 7 -43.27 44.44 20.51
C ARG A 7 -42.56 44.19 19.18
N THR A 8 -43.02 43.35 18.25
CA THR A 8 -44.22 43.35 17.36
C THR A 8 -44.24 44.43 16.28
N GLU A 9 -44.47 43.95 15.04
CA GLU A 9 -44.97 44.63 13.83
C GLU A 9 -43.94 45.48 13.05
N ASP A 10 -43.88 45.52 11.72
CA ASP A 10 -44.57 44.80 10.64
C ASP A 10 -43.84 45.07 9.31
N GLU A 11 -44.07 44.16 8.36
CA GLU A 11 -44.24 44.34 6.91
C GLU A 11 -43.40 45.37 6.14
N ASN A 12 -42.58 44.90 5.19
CA ASN A 12 -42.82 45.24 3.77
C ASN A 12 -42.01 44.36 2.81
N THR A 13 -42.72 43.66 1.93
CA THR A 13 -42.24 43.10 0.67
C THR A 13 -42.31 44.21 -0.40
N PRO A 14 -41.45 44.18 -1.42
CA PRO A 14 -42.05 43.95 -2.74
C PRO A 14 -41.29 42.96 -3.62
N ASP A 15 -42.15 42.35 -4.41
CA ASP A 15 -41.99 41.44 -5.52
C ASP A 15 -41.07 42.00 -6.61
N GLY A 16 -40.35 41.10 -7.28
CA GLY A 16 -39.31 41.43 -8.25
C GLY A 16 -38.85 40.20 -9.02
N SER A 17 -39.79 39.59 -9.73
CA SER A 17 -39.56 38.59 -10.75
C SER A 17 -38.59 39.10 -11.83
N GLU A 18 -37.46 38.45 -12.04
CA GLU A 18 -36.76 38.52 -13.33
C GLU A 18 -36.38 37.13 -13.85
N ALA A 19 -36.75 36.96 -15.11
CA ALA A 19 -36.76 35.77 -15.92
C ALA A 19 -35.40 35.09 -16.08
N ALA A 20 -35.45 33.77 -16.13
CA ALA A 20 -34.39 32.91 -16.63
C ALA A 20 -34.09 33.20 -18.11
N ALA A 21 -32.86 33.60 -18.42
CA ALA A 21 -32.35 33.65 -19.79
C ALA A 21 -31.74 32.29 -20.15
N ALA A 22 -32.35 31.62 -21.14
CA ALA A 22 -31.81 30.43 -21.77
C ALA A 22 -30.61 30.78 -22.68
N PRO A 23 -29.60 29.91 -22.80
CA PRO A 23 -28.51 30.12 -23.75
C PRO A 23 -28.97 29.87 -25.21
N PRO A 24 -28.37 30.57 -26.20
CA PRO A 24 -28.79 30.51 -27.59
C PRO A 24 -28.41 29.19 -28.28
N ALA A 25 -29.33 28.72 -29.11
CA ALA A 25 -29.18 27.59 -30.01
C ALA A 25 -28.08 27.84 -31.06
N ALA A 26 -27.21 26.84 -31.25
CA ALA A 26 -26.20 26.82 -32.29
C ALA A 26 -26.84 26.73 -33.68
N ALA A 27 -26.41 27.62 -34.57
CA ALA A 27 -26.82 27.70 -35.96
C ALA A 27 -26.32 26.49 -36.77
N ALA A 28 -27.21 25.94 -37.61
CA ALA A 28 -26.86 24.99 -38.65
C ALA A 28 -26.09 25.69 -39.79
N PRO A 29 -25.01 25.10 -40.34
CA PRO A 29 -24.40 25.61 -41.55
C PRO A 29 -25.15 25.10 -42.80
N GLY A 30 -25.30 26.02 -43.75
CA GLY A 30 -26.04 25.86 -44.99
C GLY A 30 -25.45 24.85 -45.97
N THR A 31 -26.33 24.36 -46.82
CA THR A 31 -26.07 23.56 -48.01
C THR A 31 -25.62 24.47 -49.14
N ASP A 32 -24.38 24.30 -49.61
CA ASP A 32 -23.94 24.81 -50.92
C ASP A 32 -23.77 23.64 -51.89
N ALA A 33 -24.47 23.76 -53.02
CA ALA A 33 -24.38 22.87 -54.16
C ALA A 33 -23.28 23.38 -55.11
N GLY A 34 -22.40 22.50 -55.59
CA GLY A 34 -21.49 22.89 -56.68
C GLY A 34 -20.40 21.89 -57.07
N ALA A 35 -20.52 21.41 -58.31
CA ALA A 35 -19.47 20.86 -59.18
C ALA A 35 -18.95 19.43 -58.93
N ALA A 36 -19.51 18.50 -59.71
CA ALA A 36 -18.91 17.20 -60.00
C ALA A 36 -17.55 17.36 -60.70
N ARG A 37 -16.47 16.94 -60.03
CA ARG A 37 -15.18 16.65 -60.65
C ARG A 37 -15.00 15.14 -60.73
N ALA A 38 -14.57 14.68 -61.91
CA ALA A 38 -14.31 13.28 -62.21
C ALA A 38 -13.33 12.65 -61.21
N ALA A 39 -13.65 11.43 -60.76
CA ALA A 39 -12.83 10.66 -59.84
C ALA A 39 -11.51 10.25 -60.50
N PRO A 40 -10.35 10.49 -59.86
CA PRO A 40 -9.10 9.85 -60.27
C PRO A 40 -9.15 8.34 -59.98
N PRO A 41 -8.43 7.52 -60.75
CA PRO A 41 -8.36 6.07 -60.53
C PRO A 41 -7.81 5.74 -59.14
N PRO A 42 -8.23 4.61 -58.52
CA PRO A 42 -7.78 4.24 -57.20
C PRO A 42 -6.27 4.01 -57.18
N ALA A 43 -5.60 4.70 -56.25
CA ALA A 43 -4.21 4.45 -55.93
C ALA A 43 -4.04 3.03 -55.40
N ALA A 44 -2.96 2.37 -55.80
CA ALA A 44 -2.60 1.04 -55.31
C ALA A 44 -2.55 1.04 -53.78
N ALA A 45 -3.12 0.00 -53.18
CA ALA A 45 -3.13 -0.18 -51.73
C ALA A 45 -1.69 -0.14 -51.19
N PRO A 46 -1.42 0.66 -50.13
CA PRO A 46 -0.11 0.65 -49.50
C PRO A 46 0.20 -0.76 -48.98
N ALA A 47 1.44 -1.19 -49.18
CA ALA A 47 1.93 -2.43 -48.60
C ALA A 47 1.67 -2.43 -47.08
N PRO A 48 1.26 -3.58 -46.50
CA PRO A 48 1.04 -3.66 -45.07
C PRO A 48 2.31 -3.22 -44.32
N PRO A 49 2.19 -2.45 -43.23
CA PRO A 49 3.33 -2.03 -42.45
C PRO A 49 4.13 -3.26 -42.01
N ALA A 50 5.46 -3.16 -42.07
CA ALA A 50 6.34 -4.15 -41.50
C ALA A 50 5.89 -4.43 -40.06
N GLY A 51 5.71 -5.71 -39.73
CA GLY A 51 5.27 -6.14 -38.41
C GLY A 51 6.13 -5.52 -37.30
N PRO A 52 5.56 -5.33 -36.10
CA PRO A 52 6.29 -4.71 -34.99
C PRO A 52 7.61 -5.44 -34.75
N PRO A 53 8.69 -4.72 -34.38
CA PRO A 53 9.96 -5.33 -34.06
C PRO A 53 9.74 -6.41 -33.01
N GLN A 54 10.26 -7.62 -33.27
CA GLN A 54 10.21 -8.70 -32.31
C GLN A 54 11.00 -8.27 -31.07
N HIS A 55 10.28 -8.05 -29.96
CA HIS A 55 10.91 -7.79 -28.67
C HIS A 55 11.79 -8.98 -28.27
N PRO A 56 12.96 -8.75 -27.65
CA PRO A 56 13.72 -9.82 -27.04
C PRO A 56 12.80 -10.59 -26.06
N GLY A 57 12.94 -11.91 -26.03
CA GLY A 57 12.11 -12.78 -25.20
C GLY A 57 12.07 -12.34 -23.73
N PRO A 58 11.04 -12.77 -22.97
CA PRO A 58 10.83 -12.32 -21.59
C PRO A 58 12.10 -12.57 -20.74
N PRO A 59 12.46 -11.67 -19.80
CA PRO A 59 13.67 -11.77 -18.99
C PRO A 59 13.66 -12.93 -17.97
N PHE A 60 12.68 -13.82 -18.06
CA PHE A 60 12.45 -14.92 -17.14
C PHE A 60 12.89 -16.22 -17.82
N GLY A 61 13.83 -16.94 -17.18
CA GLY A 61 14.18 -18.29 -17.61
C GLY A 61 12.97 -19.24 -17.57
N PRO A 62 12.99 -20.36 -18.32
CA PRO A 62 11.94 -21.36 -18.27
C PRO A 62 11.77 -21.89 -16.84
N PRO A 63 10.53 -22.10 -16.37
CA PRO A 63 10.25 -22.37 -14.97
C PRO A 63 10.81 -23.72 -14.52
N ALA A 64 11.54 -23.72 -13.42
CA ALA A 64 11.79 -24.91 -12.63
C ALA A 64 10.62 -25.10 -11.66
N ALA A 65 9.64 -25.93 -12.02
CA ALA A 65 8.53 -26.24 -11.13
C ALA A 65 9.03 -27.00 -9.89
N ARG A 66 8.97 -26.37 -8.71
CA ARG A 66 9.11 -27.04 -7.41
C ARG A 66 7.77 -26.99 -6.70
N ARG A 67 7.33 -28.13 -6.17
CA ARG A 67 6.17 -28.19 -5.27
C ARG A 67 6.66 -27.96 -3.84
N ASP A 68 6.17 -26.90 -3.19
CA ASP A 68 6.27 -26.73 -1.74
C ASP A 68 5.35 -27.76 -1.05
N PRO A 69 5.71 -28.35 0.11
CA PRO A 69 4.81 -29.14 0.95
C PRO A 69 3.45 -28.50 1.26
N SER A 70 3.25 -27.19 1.07
CA SER A 70 1.94 -26.52 1.17
C SER A 70 0.97 -26.79 0.02
N GLY A 71 1.41 -27.45 -1.07
CA GLY A 71 0.59 -27.67 -2.28
C GLY A 71 0.52 -26.46 -3.22
N LEU A 72 1.16 -25.34 -2.86
CA LEU A 72 1.34 -24.19 -3.75
C LEU A 72 2.26 -24.57 -4.92
N GLN A 73 1.84 -24.23 -6.15
CA GLN A 73 2.77 -24.17 -7.26
C GLN A 73 3.59 -22.88 -7.10
N GLU A 74 4.81 -23.00 -6.57
CA GLU A 74 5.75 -21.89 -6.63
C GLU A 74 6.25 -21.78 -8.07
N PHE A 75 5.78 -20.75 -8.79
CA PHE A 75 6.48 -20.25 -9.96
C PHE A 75 7.54 -19.34 -9.41
N GLU A 76 8.66 -19.96 -9.08
CA GLU A 76 9.87 -19.25 -8.77
C GLU A 76 10.42 -18.63 -10.07
N ALA A 77 9.68 -17.66 -10.63
CA ALA A 77 10.27 -16.66 -11.51
C ALA A 77 11.15 -15.78 -10.64
N ARG A 78 12.34 -16.30 -10.35
CA ARG A 78 13.46 -15.49 -9.86
C ARG A 78 13.81 -14.52 -10.97
N ALA A 79 13.25 -13.33 -10.89
CA ALA A 79 13.94 -12.17 -11.44
C ALA A 79 15.15 -11.95 -10.53
N VAL A 80 16.22 -12.67 -10.82
CA VAL A 80 17.47 -12.58 -10.08
C VAL A 80 17.82 -11.10 -9.93
N GLY A 81 17.94 -10.66 -8.67
CA GLY A 81 18.32 -9.29 -8.34
C GLY A 81 19.59 -8.85 -9.07
N SER A 82 19.77 -7.54 -9.17
CA SER A 82 21.03 -6.92 -9.55
C SER A 82 22.20 -7.54 -8.74
N PRO A 83 23.46 -7.55 -9.22
CA PRO A 83 24.62 -7.91 -8.39
C PRO A 83 24.77 -7.11 -7.09
N ASP A 84 23.96 -6.06 -6.89
CA ASP A 84 23.93 -5.26 -5.68
C ASP A 84 23.50 -6.05 -4.44
N ALA A 85 24.19 -5.77 -3.34
CA ALA A 85 24.07 -6.49 -2.09
C ALA A 85 22.76 -6.23 -1.32
N SER A 86 21.88 -5.29 -1.70
CA SER A 86 20.55 -5.17 -1.08
C SER A 86 19.55 -4.43 -1.98
N PHE A 87 18.25 -4.72 -1.81
CA PHE A 87 17.20 -3.99 -2.54
C PHE A 87 17.19 -2.50 -2.19
N VAL A 88 17.44 -2.16 -0.91
CA VAL A 88 17.50 -0.76 -0.45
C VAL A 88 18.61 -0.01 -1.18
N ALA A 89 19.81 -0.59 -1.24
CA ALA A 89 20.95 0.03 -1.91
C ALA A 89 20.73 0.16 -3.42
N TRP A 90 20.24 -0.90 -4.07
CA TRP A 90 19.89 -0.85 -5.49
C TRP A 90 18.83 0.21 -5.78
N ALA A 91 17.73 0.23 -5.03
CA ALA A 91 16.65 1.18 -5.25
C ALA A 91 17.08 2.62 -4.96
N ALA A 92 17.95 2.84 -3.97
CA ALA A 92 18.53 4.15 -3.71
C ALA A 92 19.43 4.65 -4.85
N ALA A 93 20.16 3.74 -5.52
CA ALA A 93 21.04 4.08 -6.65
C ALA A 93 20.30 4.18 -7.99
N ALA A 94 19.22 3.41 -8.17
CA ALA A 94 18.39 3.47 -9.37
C ALA A 94 17.67 4.82 -9.44
N ASP A 95 17.51 5.38 -10.64
CA ASP A 95 16.55 6.45 -10.88
C ASP A 95 15.11 5.90 -10.93
N ASP A 96 14.14 6.81 -11.00
CA ASP A 96 12.72 6.42 -11.01
C ASP A 96 12.37 5.63 -12.29
N ALA A 97 12.99 5.94 -13.44
CA ALA A 97 12.74 5.23 -14.68
C ALA A 97 13.20 3.76 -14.64
N ALA A 98 14.39 3.49 -14.11
CA ALA A 98 14.91 2.13 -13.95
C ALA A 98 14.10 1.31 -12.94
N LEU A 99 13.68 1.95 -11.84
CA LEU A 99 12.82 1.34 -10.84
C LEU A 99 11.46 0.95 -11.43
N VAL A 100 10.80 1.89 -12.12
CA VAL A 100 9.52 1.67 -12.80
C VAL A 100 9.65 0.60 -13.86
N ALA A 101 10.65 0.68 -14.75
CA ALA A 101 10.86 -0.30 -15.82
C ALA A 101 10.96 -1.73 -15.26
N LYS A 102 11.68 -1.91 -14.14
CA LYS A 102 11.79 -3.23 -13.48
C LYS A 102 10.44 -3.75 -13.00
N PHE A 103 9.64 -2.93 -12.31
CA PHE A 103 8.36 -3.38 -11.77
C PHE A 103 7.24 -3.45 -12.82
N ARG A 104 7.31 -2.66 -13.90
CA ARG A 104 6.45 -2.82 -15.09
C ARG A 104 6.71 -4.12 -15.81
N ALA A 105 7.97 -4.51 -15.98
CA ALA A 105 8.32 -5.80 -16.58
C ALA A 105 7.76 -6.97 -15.74
N ILE A 106 7.82 -6.87 -14.41
CA ILE A 106 7.22 -7.85 -13.52
C ILE A 106 5.68 -7.83 -13.65
N ALA A 107 5.04 -6.67 -13.55
CA ALA A 107 3.59 -6.55 -13.69
C ALA A 107 3.07 -7.12 -15.03
N ALA A 108 3.76 -6.84 -16.13
CA ALA A 108 3.42 -7.37 -17.45
C ALA A 108 3.51 -8.91 -17.51
N ALA A 109 4.51 -9.51 -16.85
CA ALA A 109 4.62 -10.97 -16.75
C ALA A 109 3.52 -11.59 -15.89
N LEU A 110 2.97 -10.83 -14.94
CA LEU A 110 1.92 -11.25 -14.02
C LEU A 110 0.50 -10.92 -14.51
N ALA A 111 0.34 -10.20 -15.61
CA ALA A 111 -0.96 -9.72 -16.11
C ALA A 111 -1.99 -10.84 -16.40
N ARG A 112 -1.54 -12.10 -16.51
CA ARG A 112 -2.41 -13.28 -16.71
C ARG A 112 -2.77 -13.99 -15.41
N LEU A 113 -2.19 -13.60 -14.28
CA LEU A 113 -2.46 -14.19 -12.98
C LEU A 113 -3.48 -13.34 -12.24
N GLN A 114 -4.61 -13.95 -11.89
CA GLN A 114 -5.61 -13.31 -11.05
C GLN A 114 -5.11 -13.18 -9.61
N ASP A 115 -4.59 -14.28 -9.06
CA ASP A 115 -4.20 -14.38 -7.65
C ASP A 115 -2.72 -14.69 -7.50
N TYR A 116 -2.00 -13.76 -6.91
CA TYR A 116 -0.58 -13.94 -6.63
C TYR A 116 -0.10 -13.14 -5.41
N HIS A 117 1.06 -13.53 -4.92
CA HIS A 117 1.85 -12.80 -3.95
C HIS A 117 3.18 -12.43 -4.58
N LEU A 118 3.41 -11.15 -4.79
CA LEU A 118 4.72 -10.64 -5.17
C LEU A 118 5.51 -10.34 -3.90
N LYS A 119 6.68 -10.96 -3.75
CA LYS A 119 7.51 -10.86 -2.55
C LYS A 119 8.93 -10.47 -2.93
N ILE A 120 9.38 -9.34 -2.39
CA ILE A 120 10.78 -8.90 -2.47
C ILE A 120 11.46 -9.31 -1.15
N THR A 121 12.57 -10.02 -1.24
CA THR A 121 13.39 -10.38 -0.06
C THR A 121 14.75 -9.73 -0.17
N SER A 122 15.18 -9.06 0.90
CA SER A 122 16.55 -8.54 1.01
C SER A 122 17.47 -9.67 1.50
N PRO A 123 18.75 -9.68 1.09
CA PRO A 123 19.74 -10.55 1.65
C PRO A 123 19.98 -10.21 3.12
N TRP A 124 20.54 -11.22 3.75
CA TRP A 124 20.17 -11.68 5.08
C TRP A 124 20.79 -10.89 6.24
N ASP A 125 20.11 -10.79 7.39
CA ASP A 125 20.58 -10.15 8.64
C ASP A 125 20.83 -11.12 9.83
N GLY A 126 20.61 -12.44 9.69
CA GLY A 126 21.00 -13.43 10.72
C GLY A 126 20.02 -14.55 11.14
N ARG A 127 18.79 -14.67 10.58
CA ARG A 127 17.85 -15.82 10.84
C ARG A 127 17.24 -16.71 9.72
N SER A 128 17.56 -16.58 8.43
CA SER A 128 17.01 -17.40 7.34
C SER A 128 17.87 -18.65 7.20
N ARG A 129 17.26 -19.76 6.77
CA ARG A 129 17.99 -21.02 6.53
C ARG A 129 18.89 -20.98 5.29
N ARG A 130 18.81 -19.91 4.49
CA ARG A 130 19.65 -19.69 3.32
C ARG A 130 20.14 -18.25 3.33
N PRO A 131 21.45 -18.01 3.51
CA PRO A 131 22.05 -16.75 3.14
C PRO A 131 21.65 -16.49 1.69
N LEU A 132 20.94 -15.40 1.45
CA LEU A 132 20.86 -14.86 0.11
C LEU A 132 22.05 -13.93 0.00
N ASP A 133 22.83 -14.09 -1.06
CA ASP A 133 23.95 -13.18 -1.35
C ASP A 133 23.46 -11.89 -2.04
N LYS A 134 22.19 -11.90 -2.48
CA LYS A 134 21.52 -10.85 -3.25
C LYS A 134 20.05 -10.78 -2.90
N TRP A 135 19.41 -9.68 -3.23
CA TRP A 135 17.95 -9.57 -3.10
C TRP A 135 17.25 -10.33 -4.21
N ASP A 136 16.01 -10.72 -3.97
CA ASP A 136 15.23 -11.55 -4.87
C ASP A 136 13.78 -11.09 -4.94
N VAL A 137 13.14 -11.35 -6.08
CA VAL A 137 11.70 -11.20 -6.28
C VAL A 137 11.11 -12.57 -6.56
N ALA A 138 10.26 -13.03 -5.66
CA ALA A 138 9.51 -14.27 -5.79
C ALA A 138 8.03 -13.97 -6.03
N VAL A 139 7.39 -14.81 -6.85
CA VAL A 139 5.95 -14.76 -7.13
C VAL A 139 5.34 -16.09 -6.70
N MET A 140 4.41 -16.05 -5.76
CA MET A 140 3.68 -17.25 -5.31
C MET A 140 2.24 -17.15 -5.82
N TYR A 141 1.71 -18.20 -6.45
CA TYR A 141 0.39 -18.22 -7.09
C TYR A 141 -0.19 -19.65 -7.02
N GLY A 142 -1.46 -19.81 -7.42
CA GLY A 142 -2.13 -21.12 -7.31
C GLY A 142 -2.45 -21.53 -5.87
N ALA A 143 -2.60 -20.56 -4.98
CA ALA A 143 -3.16 -20.79 -3.65
C ALA A 143 -4.60 -21.31 -3.76
N PRO A 144 -5.04 -22.16 -2.80
CA PRO A 144 -6.45 -22.53 -2.74
C PRO A 144 -7.32 -21.27 -2.68
N GLU A 145 -8.51 -21.37 -3.25
CA GLU A 145 -9.50 -20.30 -3.27
C GLU A 145 -9.71 -19.74 -1.85
N ARG A 146 -9.76 -18.41 -1.76
CA ARG A 146 -9.96 -17.68 -0.50
C ARG A 146 -11.21 -16.83 -0.66
N ASP A 147 -11.81 -16.42 0.46
CA ASP A 147 -13.01 -15.57 0.48
C ASP A 147 -12.82 -14.18 -0.19
N GLY A 148 -11.59 -13.87 -0.60
CA GLY A 148 -11.24 -12.62 -1.24
C GLY A 148 -11.18 -11.43 -0.27
N PRO A 149 -11.13 -10.21 -0.81
CA PRO A 149 -11.15 -9.01 0.00
C PRO A 149 -12.50 -8.82 0.71
N LEU A 150 -12.45 -8.24 1.92
CA LEU A 150 -13.65 -7.86 2.65
C LEU A 150 -14.50 -6.89 1.82
N ARG A 151 -15.80 -7.20 1.71
CA ARG A 151 -16.80 -6.32 1.10
C ARG A 151 -17.20 -5.25 2.11
N VAL A 152 -16.75 -4.02 1.89
CA VAL A 152 -16.95 -2.90 2.80
C VAL A 152 -17.34 -1.66 2.00
N ASP A 153 -18.26 -0.86 2.52
CA ASP A 153 -18.73 0.35 1.84
C ASP A 153 -17.69 1.48 1.85
N ARG A 154 -16.68 1.36 2.73
CA ARG A 154 -15.63 2.36 2.92
C ARG A 154 -14.25 1.70 2.90
N CYS A 155 -13.38 2.18 2.02
CA CYS A 155 -12.00 1.72 1.93
C CYS A 155 -11.12 2.43 2.96
N MET A 156 -10.48 1.68 3.87
CA MET A 156 -9.59 2.24 4.91
C MET A 156 -8.43 3.05 4.36
N SER A 157 -7.93 2.70 3.18
CA SER A 157 -6.82 3.42 2.55
C SER A 157 -7.26 4.71 1.84
N CYS A 158 -8.55 4.82 1.48
CA CYS A 158 -9.10 5.99 0.78
C CYS A 158 -9.74 6.99 1.74
N ASP A 159 -10.33 6.49 2.82
CA ASP A 159 -11.09 7.27 3.77
C ASP A 159 -10.37 7.28 5.13
N LEU A 160 -9.73 8.42 5.42
CA LEU A 160 -8.94 8.61 6.63
C LEU A 160 -9.78 8.53 7.92
N ASP A 161 -11.10 8.70 7.83
CA ASP A 161 -12.04 8.58 8.93
C ASP A 161 -12.71 7.21 9.01
N CYS A 162 -12.30 6.25 8.16
CA CYS A 162 -12.77 4.88 8.21
C CYS A 162 -12.29 4.21 9.51
N PRO A 163 -13.20 3.61 10.31
CA PRO A 163 -12.83 2.89 11.53
C PRO A 163 -11.85 1.74 11.26
N LEU A 164 -10.73 1.69 11.97
CA LEU A 164 -9.71 0.64 11.82
C LEU A 164 -10.24 -0.77 12.10
N ILE A 165 -11.33 -0.87 12.85
CA ILE A 165 -11.92 -2.15 13.22
C ILE A 165 -12.32 -2.99 12.00
N ILE A 166 -12.71 -2.32 10.91
CA ILE A 166 -13.04 -2.95 9.63
C ILE A 166 -11.86 -3.79 9.12
N GLY A 167 -10.63 -3.32 9.34
CA GLY A 167 -9.41 -4.01 8.93
C GLY A 167 -9.00 -5.19 9.80
N VAL A 168 -9.61 -5.28 10.98
CA VAL A 168 -9.14 -6.12 12.08
C VAL A 168 -10.07 -7.30 12.33
N ALA A 169 -11.36 -7.01 12.48
CA ALA A 169 -12.35 -7.94 13.04
C ALA A 169 -13.42 -8.36 12.03
N GLY A 170 -13.40 -7.83 10.80
CA GLY A 170 -14.60 -7.85 9.96
C GLY A 170 -15.64 -6.87 10.51
N SER A 171 -16.74 -6.67 9.81
CA SER A 171 -17.74 -5.61 10.04
C SER A 171 -18.44 -5.61 11.42
N GLU A 172 -18.17 -6.55 12.31
CA GLU A 172 -18.76 -6.58 13.64
C GLU A 172 -18.01 -5.62 14.56
N GLN A 173 -18.62 -4.48 14.89
CA GLN A 173 -18.08 -3.55 15.88
C GLN A 173 -17.98 -4.24 17.24
N PRO A 174 -16.78 -4.53 17.78
CA PRO A 174 -16.64 -4.70 19.20
C PRO A 174 -16.92 -3.32 19.80
N GLN A 175 -17.92 -3.24 20.65
CA GLN A 175 -18.11 -2.07 21.49
C GLN A 175 -16.78 -1.81 22.21
N GLY A 176 -16.17 -0.66 21.91
CA GLY A 176 -15.01 -0.21 22.68
C GLY A 176 -15.38 -0.06 24.16
N PRO A 177 -14.39 0.18 25.03
CA PRO A 177 -14.71 0.60 26.40
C PRO A 177 -15.67 1.78 26.30
N ALA A 178 -16.74 1.77 27.09
CA ALA A 178 -17.77 2.79 27.04
C ALA A 178 -17.13 4.19 27.07
N GLY A 179 -17.30 4.96 25.99
CA GLY A 179 -16.87 6.36 25.88
C GLY A 179 -15.57 6.65 25.13
N ALA A 180 -14.77 5.65 24.73
CA ALA A 180 -13.60 5.93 23.88
C ALA A 180 -14.00 5.98 22.39
N PRO A 181 -13.61 7.03 21.63
CA PRO A 181 -13.87 7.06 20.19
C PRO A 181 -13.14 5.90 19.49
N PRO A 182 -13.75 5.32 18.44
CA PRO A 182 -13.10 4.26 17.67
C PRO A 182 -11.85 4.81 16.99
N LEU A 183 -10.78 4.00 16.97
CA LEU A 183 -9.59 4.32 16.19
C LEU A 183 -9.96 4.37 14.70
N ARG A 184 -9.45 5.38 14.01
CA ARG A 184 -9.65 5.67 12.60
C ARG A 184 -8.37 5.41 11.81
N SER A 185 -8.49 5.24 10.50
CA SER A 185 -7.35 4.95 9.63
C SER A 185 -6.24 6.00 9.76
N ARG A 186 -6.61 7.29 9.90
CA ARG A 186 -5.68 8.40 10.20
C ARG A 186 -4.79 8.18 11.43
N ASP A 187 -5.24 7.44 12.43
CA ASP A 187 -4.47 7.20 13.66
C ASP A 187 -3.27 6.26 13.44
N THR A 188 -3.22 5.60 12.28
CA THR A 188 -2.09 4.76 11.84
C THR A 188 -1.28 5.40 10.72
N LEU A 189 -1.66 6.59 10.23
CA LEU A 189 -0.95 7.27 9.15
C LEU A 189 0.39 7.81 9.67
N VAL A 190 1.45 7.48 8.94
CA VAL A 190 2.85 7.78 9.29
C VAL A 190 3.39 8.89 8.41
N ALA A 191 3.20 8.72 7.10
CA ALA A 191 3.65 9.65 6.08
C ALA A 191 2.63 9.66 4.94
N GLU A 192 2.54 10.78 4.23
CA GLU A 192 1.65 10.95 3.09
C GLU A 192 2.32 11.83 2.04
N THR A 193 2.27 11.38 0.79
CA THR A 193 2.62 12.14 -0.41
C THR A 193 1.31 12.43 -1.18
N PRO A 194 1.33 13.21 -2.28
CA PRO A 194 0.15 13.34 -3.13
C PRO A 194 -0.36 11.99 -3.70
N LEU A 195 0.50 10.99 -3.83
CA LEU A 195 0.24 9.73 -4.54
C LEU A 195 0.16 8.51 -3.61
N MET A 196 0.78 8.57 -2.43
CA MET A 196 0.96 7.43 -1.53
C MET A 196 0.68 7.79 -0.07
N ARG A 197 0.26 6.78 0.68
CA ARG A 197 0.12 6.82 2.14
C ARG A 197 0.89 5.68 2.76
N VAL A 198 1.62 5.98 3.83
CA VAL A 198 2.35 5.00 4.62
C VAL A 198 1.69 4.89 5.98
N TRP A 199 1.42 3.66 6.39
CA TRP A 199 0.68 3.33 7.59
C TRP A 199 1.49 2.39 8.47
N LEU A 200 1.22 2.48 9.77
CA LEU A 200 1.51 1.39 10.68
C LEU A 200 0.47 0.29 10.50
N ASP A 201 0.90 -0.95 10.63
CA ASP A 201 -0.01 -2.08 10.54
C ASP A 201 -1.12 -1.99 11.60
N ALA A 202 -2.37 -2.12 11.15
CA ALA A 202 -3.54 -2.09 12.00
C ALA A 202 -3.61 -3.24 13.01
N LYS A 203 -2.65 -4.18 13.04
CA LYS A 203 -2.46 -5.21 14.09
C LYS A 203 -1.18 -4.99 14.92
N ALA A 204 -0.53 -3.83 14.79
CA ALA A 204 0.70 -3.45 15.48
C ALA A 204 1.89 -4.40 15.24
N ARG A 205 1.90 -5.09 14.09
CA ARG A 205 3.03 -5.92 13.71
C ARG A 205 4.22 -5.03 13.31
N PRO A 206 5.47 -5.53 13.37
CA PRO A 206 6.66 -4.77 12.99
C PRO A 206 6.72 -4.62 11.47
N MET A 207 5.84 -3.78 10.93
CA MET A 207 5.72 -3.57 9.50
C MET A 207 5.04 -2.24 9.17
N LEU A 208 5.44 -1.69 8.03
CA LEU A 208 4.77 -0.60 7.35
C LEU A 208 3.84 -1.17 6.27
N VAL A 209 2.78 -0.43 6.00
CA VAL A 209 1.89 -0.68 4.87
C VAL A 209 1.93 0.57 3.99
N VAL A 210 2.17 0.43 2.69
CA VAL A 210 2.13 1.55 1.74
C VAL A 210 0.99 1.32 0.76
N THR A 211 0.17 2.34 0.52
CA THR A 211 -0.99 2.28 -0.37
C THR A 211 -1.05 3.50 -1.27
N PRO A 212 -1.54 3.37 -2.51
CA PRO A 212 -1.92 4.52 -3.32
C PRO A 212 -2.94 5.41 -2.58
N ALA A 213 -2.88 6.72 -2.82
CA ALA A 213 -3.80 7.69 -2.23
C ALA A 213 -5.19 7.58 -2.87
N ARG A 214 -5.25 7.31 -4.19
CA ARG A 214 -6.49 6.95 -4.89
C ARG A 214 -6.76 5.45 -4.76
N HIS A 215 -7.99 5.03 -5.04
CA HIS A 215 -8.32 3.62 -5.04
C HIS A 215 -7.68 2.89 -6.22
N VAL A 216 -6.90 1.85 -5.92
CA VAL A 216 -6.23 0.98 -6.89
C VAL A 216 -6.33 -0.44 -6.37
N GLU A 217 -6.66 -1.40 -7.23
CA GLU A 217 -6.72 -2.81 -6.86
C GLU A 217 -5.51 -3.60 -7.38
N ALA A 218 -4.95 -3.20 -8.51
CA ALA A 218 -3.97 -4.00 -9.22
C ALA A 218 -2.67 -3.23 -9.48
N LEU A 219 -1.55 -3.95 -9.60
CA LEU A 219 -0.23 -3.32 -9.78
C LEU A 219 -0.13 -2.60 -11.14
N GLU A 220 -0.74 -3.18 -12.18
CA GLU A 220 -0.80 -2.61 -13.53
C GLU A 220 -1.62 -1.31 -13.63
N GLN A 221 -2.50 -1.06 -12.66
CA GLN A 221 -3.33 0.15 -12.62
C GLN A 221 -2.57 1.38 -12.13
N LEU A 222 -1.40 1.22 -11.51
CA LEU A 222 -0.56 2.37 -11.12
C LEU A 222 -0.07 3.12 -12.35
N SER A 223 0.07 4.45 -12.25
CA SER A 223 0.89 5.22 -13.18
C SER A 223 2.39 4.96 -12.93
N ASP A 224 3.26 5.44 -13.82
CA ASP A 224 4.71 5.30 -13.63
C ASP A 224 5.18 6.09 -12.40
N GLU A 225 4.63 7.29 -12.19
CA GLU A 225 4.89 8.11 -11.01
C GLU A 225 4.42 7.43 -9.73
N GLU A 226 3.21 6.85 -9.73
CA GLU A 226 2.71 6.08 -8.59
C GLU A 226 3.56 4.83 -8.34
N MET A 227 4.02 4.14 -9.39
CA MET A 227 4.87 2.98 -9.23
C MET A 227 6.23 3.34 -8.62
N ALA A 228 6.85 4.44 -9.04
CA ALA A 228 8.06 4.96 -8.41
C ALA A 228 7.80 5.35 -6.94
N ASP A 229 6.75 6.16 -6.71
CA ASP A 229 6.44 6.70 -5.38
C ASP A 229 6.06 5.61 -4.37
N LEU A 230 5.44 4.50 -4.82
CA LEU A 230 5.12 3.35 -3.97
C LEU A 230 6.36 2.80 -3.24
N PHE A 231 7.49 2.68 -3.95
CA PHE A 231 8.73 2.18 -3.36
C PHE A 231 9.54 3.29 -2.70
N ARG A 232 9.61 4.49 -3.31
CA ARG A 232 10.33 5.64 -2.72
C ARG A 232 9.76 6.01 -1.36
N CYS A 233 8.43 6.13 -1.27
CA CYS A 233 7.76 6.48 -0.02
C CYS A 233 8.04 5.44 1.08
N ALA A 234 8.09 4.15 0.73
CA ALA A 234 8.47 3.09 1.65
C ALA A 234 9.90 3.25 2.17
N LEU A 235 10.87 3.41 1.25
CA LEU A 235 12.30 3.49 1.57
C LEU A 235 12.65 4.78 2.32
N ASP A 236 12.06 5.91 1.94
CA ASP A 236 12.25 7.20 2.60
C ASP A 236 11.70 7.15 4.04
N THR A 237 10.54 6.51 4.23
CA THR A 237 9.96 6.34 5.57
C THR A 237 10.82 5.42 6.43
N MET A 238 11.39 4.37 5.84
CA MET A 238 12.35 3.50 6.53
C MET A 238 13.59 4.28 6.96
N ALA A 239 14.21 5.03 6.05
CA ALA A 239 15.39 5.83 6.34
C ALA A 239 15.12 6.86 7.45
N ALA A 240 13.98 7.56 7.37
CA ALA A 240 13.54 8.51 8.40
C ALA A 240 13.31 7.87 9.77
N ALA A 241 12.89 6.60 9.80
CA ALA A 241 12.70 5.83 11.03
C ALA A 241 14.00 5.21 11.57
N GLY A 242 15.13 5.38 10.88
CA GLY A 242 16.38 4.66 11.20
C GLY A 242 16.31 3.16 10.93
N LEU A 243 15.40 2.72 10.06
CA LEU A 243 15.27 1.33 9.63
C LEU A 243 16.14 1.08 8.39
N GLY A 244 17.28 0.42 8.59
CA GLY A 244 18.24 0.17 7.51
C GLY A 244 17.95 -1.07 6.66
N SER A 245 17.11 -1.99 7.14
CA SER A 245 16.84 -3.26 6.45
C SER A 245 15.37 -3.68 6.58
N PHE A 246 14.99 -4.74 5.88
CA PHE A 246 13.65 -5.34 5.96
C PHE A 246 13.73 -6.85 5.67
N ASN A 247 12.84 -7.63 6.27
CA ASN A 247 12.73 -9.06 6.05
C ASN A 247 12.12 -9.37 4.68
N SER A 248 11.02 -8.70 4.36
CA SER A 248 10.34 -8.85 3.07
C SER A 248 9.41 -7.68 2.78
N MET A 249 9.32 -7.27 1.52
CA MET A 249 8.19 -6.50 1.02
C MET A 249 7.22 -7.43 0.31
N VAL A 250 5.92 -7.34 0.58
CA VAL A 250 4.90 -8.24 0.03
C VAL A 250 3.72 -7.45 -0.52
N MET A 251 3.36 -7.71 -1.77
CA MET A 251 2.08 -7.29 -2.34
C MET A 251 1.20 -8.51 -2.57
N ASN A 252 -0.04 -8.46 -2.07
CA ASN A 252 -1.03 -9.50 -2.31
C ASN A 252 -2.00 -9.01 -3.39
N HIS A 253 -2.26 -9.85 -4.39
CA HIS A 253 -3.16 -9.55 -5.51
C HIS A 253 -4.39 -10.49 -5.53
N GLY A 254 -5.46 -10.05 -6.19
CA GLY A 254 -6.69 -10.83 -6.35
C GLY A 254 -7.34 -11.16 -5.00
N ASP A 255 -7.72 -12.42 -4.81
CA ASP A 255 -8.39 -12.93 -3.62
C ASP A 255 -7.42 -13.27 -2.48
N ASN A 256 -6.11 -13.15 -2.72
CA ASN A 256 -5.08 -13.34 -1.69
C ASN A 256 -4.91 -12.17 -0.72
N ARG A 257 -5.74 -11.11 -0.84
CA ARG A 257 -5.72 -9.92 0.00
C ARG A 257 -6.97 -9.83 0.86
N SER A 258 -6.82 -9.22 2.05
CA SER A 258 -7.94 -8.96 2.96
C SER A 258 -8.70 -7.67 2.65
N HIS A 259 -8.10 -6.76 1.88
CA HIS A 259 -8.68 -5.46 1.54
C HIS A 259 -8.60 -5.26 0.03
N ALA A 260 -9.71 -4.84 -0.58
CA ALA A 260 -9.80 -4.50 -2.00
C ALA A 260 -9.10 -3.15 -2.26
N HIS A 261 -7.80 -3.08 -1.95
CA HIS A 261 -6.94 -1.94 -2.25
C HIS A 261 -5.51 -2.46 -2.26
N LEU A 262 -4.76 -2.16 -3.31
CA LEU A 262 -3.35 -2.48 -3.46
C LEU A 262 -2.54 -1.96 -2.28
N HIS A 263 -1.75 -2.84 -1.67
CA HIS A 263 -0.93 -2.46 -0.54
C HIS A 263 0.39 -3.23 -0.51
N LEU A 264 1.47 -2.49 -0.31
CA LEU A 264 2.81 -3.01 -0.11
C LEU A 264 3.08 -3.15 1.39
N LYS A 265 3.30 -4.38 1.85
CA LYS A 265 3.63 -4.72 3.24
C LYS A 265 5.13 -4.82 3.41
N VAL A 266 5.77 -3.88 4.10
CA VAL A 266 7.21 -3.91 4.41
C VAL A 266 7.40 -4.45 5.81
N ARG A 267 7.86 -5.70 5.94
CA ARG A 267 8.07 -6.37 7.24
C ARG A 267 9.49 -6.17 7.73
N PHE A 268 9.65 -5.81 8.98
CA PHE A 268 10.94 -5.62 9.64
C PHE A 268 11.29 -6.76 10.58
N HIS A 269 12.56 -6.85 10.92
CA HIS A 269 12.99 -7.67 12.03
C HIS A 269 12.49 -7.05 13.35
N PRO A 270 11.91 -7.82 14.29
CA PRO A 270 11.38 -7.25 15.52
C PRO A 270 12.40 -6.48 16.36
N ALA A 271 13.69 -6.85 16.31
CA ALA A 271 14.75 -6.15 17.05
C ALA A 271 15.04 -4.77 16.46
N GLU A 272 15.13 -4.64 15.13
CA GLU A 272 15.30 -3.35 14.47
C GLU A 272 14.10 -2.45 14.71
N TRP A 273 12.89 -3.03 14.60
CA TRP A 273 11.65 -2.31 14.88
C TRP A 273 11.59 -1.77 16.31
N ALA A 274 11.95 -2.60 17.30
CA ALA A 274 11.99 -2.16 18.70
C ALA A 274 13.05 -1.08 18.93
N ALA A 275 14.21 -1.17 18.27
CA ALA A 275 15.25 -0.15 18.32
C ALA A 275 14.75 1.19 17.76
N ALA A 276 14.08 1.18 16.60
CA ALA A 276 13.50 2.36 15.96
C ALA A 276 12.43 3.05 16.83
N GLN A 277 11.70 2.29 17.65
CA GLN A 277 10.71 2.82 18.60
C GLN A 277 11.33 3.48 19.85
N GLY A 278 12.67 3.59 19.94
CA GLY A 278 13.35 4.15 21.11
C GLY A 278 13.35 3.21 22.33
N ALA A 279 12.91 1.95 22.19
CA ALA A 279 12.95 0.98 23.27
C ALA A 279 14.37 0.43 23.55
N GLY A 280 15.35 0.78 22.71
CA GLY A 280 16.77 0.42 22.87
C GLY A 280 17.55 1.26 23.90
N GLY A 281 16.92 2.28 24.48
CA GLY A 281 17.55 3.15 25.47
C GLY A 281 17.55 2.56 26.89
N ARG A 282 18.57 1.75 27.18
CA ARG A 282 19.06 1.34 28.53
C ARG A 282 18.32 0.19 29.23
N GLY A 283 18.95 -0.99 29.16
CA GLY A 283 19.06 -1.88 30.32
C GLY A 283 18.05 -3.03 30.41
N GLY A 284 18.54 -4.25 30.16
CA GLY A 284 17.96 -5.48 30.70
C GLY A 284 16.87 -6.11 29.83
N GLY A 285 17.23 -7.20 29.14
CA GLY A 285 16.31 -8.03 28.39
C GLY A 285 15.17 -8.59 29.25
N ARG A 286 14.03 -7.91 29.24
CA ARG A 286 12.73 -8.52 29.55
C ARG A 286 11.80 -8.38 28.34
N GLY A 287 11.77 -9.45 27.56
CA GLY A 287 10.51 -10.03 27.07
C GLY A 287 9.76 -9.32 25.96
N TYR A 288 10.40 -8.98 24.83
CA TYR A 288 9.66 -9.11 23.57
C TYR A 288 9.61 -10.62 23.27
N GLN A 289 8.46 -11.27 23.50
CA GLN A 289 8.28 -12.63 23.00
C GLN A 289 8.25 -12.55 21.47
N PRO A 290 9.17 -13.24 20.76
CA PRO A 290 9.17 -13.23 19.31
C PRO A 290 7.82 -13.75 18.79
N TYR A 291 7.35 -13.14 17.70
CA TYR A 291 6.21 -13.63 16.93
C TYR A 291 6.41 -15.11 16.59
N SER A 292 5.59 -15.98 17.18
CA SER A 292 5.59 -17.42 16.88
C SER A 292 5.28 -17.64 15.40
N HIS A 293 6.04 -18.51 14.75
CA HIS A 293 5.80 -18.88 13.35
C HIS A 293 4.33 -19.34 13.15
N PRO A 294 3.66 -19.08 12.00
CA PRO A 294 2.26 -19.50 11.81
C PRO A 294 2.03 -21.00 12.07
N ALA A 295 3.00 -21.85 11.70
CA ALA A 295 2.97 -23.28 12.03
C ALA A 295 3.09 -23.57 13.54
N GLN A 296 3.88 -22.79 14.29
CA GLN A 296 3.93 -22.87 15.76
C GLN A 296 2.65 -22.35 16.41
N GLN A 297 2.01 -21.34 15.82
CA GLN A 297 0.75 -20.80 16.30
C GLN A 297 -0.40 -21.81 16.08
N GLN A 298 -0.40 -22.50 14.94
CA GLN A 298 -1.31 -23.61 14.66
C GLN A 298 -1.04 -24.82 15.56
N GLN A 299 0.23 -25.15 15.82
CA GLN A 299 0.60 -26.24 16.73
C GLN A 299 0.25 -25.92 18.20
N GLN A 300 0.44 -24.67 18.65
CA GLN A 300 0.00 -24.23 19.98
C GLN A 300 -1.52 -24.23 20.11
N GLN A 301 -2.27 -23.83 19.07
CA GLN A 301 -3.72 -23.96 19.06
C GLN A 301 -4.17 -25.42 19.14
N GLN A 302 -3.51 -26.33 18.41
CA GLN A 302 -3.81 -27.76 18.50
C GLN A 302 -3.48 -28.33 19.90
N GLN A 303 -2.38 -27.92 20.52
CA GLN A 303 -2.03 -28.35 21.88
C GLN A 303 -3.01 -27.81 22.93
N GLN A 304 -3.47 -26.56 22.79
CA GLN A 304 -4.48 -25.98 23.68
C GLN A 304 -5.85 -26.66 23.52
N GLN A 305 -6.24 -27.03 22.30
CA GLN A 305 -7.47 -27.80 22.05
C GLN A 305 -7.40 -29.22 22.64
N GLN A 306 -6.21 -29.82 22.72
CA GLN A 306 -6.03 -31.14 23.33
C GLN A 306 -5.99 -31.12 24.87
N GLN A 307 -5.68 -29.97 25.48
CA GLN A 307 -5.59 -29.83 26.93
C GLN A 307 -6.90 -29.34 27.58
N GLN A 308 -7.92 -28.96 26.81
CA GLN A 308 -9.21 -28.64 27.40
C GLN A 308 -9.97 -29.93 27.77
N PRO A 309 -10.41 -30.08 29.03
CA PRO A 309 -11.22 -31.21 29.44
C PRO A 309 -12.51 -31.21 28.61
N ARG A 310 -12.88 -32.37 28.08
CA ARG A 310 -14.15 -32.61 27.38
C ARG A 310 -15.31 -32.50 28.38
N GLY A 311 -15.68 -31.28 28.74
CA GLY A 311 -16.75 -31.01 29.69
C GLY A 311 -17.49 -29.75 29.32
N GLY A 312 -18.73 -29.91 28.87
CA GLY A 312 -19.72 -28.83 28.82
C GLY A 312 -19.72 -28.02 27.53
N GLY A 313 -20.70 -28.28 26.67
CA GLY A 313 -21.05 -27.40 25.57
C GLY A 313 -21.41 -25.99 26.09
N GLY A 314 -20.91 -24.98 25.38
CA GLY A 314 -21.25 -23.59 25.63
C GLY A 314 -20.15 -22.65 25.18
N ALA A 315 -20.34 -22.08 23.99
CA ALA A 315 -19.80 -20.81 23.51
C ALA A 315 -18.31 -20.47 23.77
N GLY A 316 -17.55 -20.27 22.68
CA GLY A 316 -16.50 -19.26 22.67
C GLY A 316 -15.22 -19.65 21.93
N CYS A 317 -15.16 -19.37 20.63
CA CYS A 317 -13.90 -19.12 19.94
C CYS A 317 -13.29 -17.81 20.46
N SER A 318 -12.52 -17.84 21.56
CA SER A 318 -11.95 -16.64 22.19
C SER A 318 -10.41 -16.60 22.21
N GLY A 319 -9.74 -17.25 21.23
CA GLY A 319 -8.29 -17.15 21.05
C GLY A 319 -7.78 -15.78 20.58
N ALA A 320 -8.68 -14.86 20.21
CA ALA A 320 -8.35 -13.47 19.83
C ALA A 320 -8.51 -12.46 20.98
N GLY A 321 -8.97 -12.87 22.16
CA GLY A 321 -9.46 -11.97 23.21
C GLY A 321 -8.41 -11.06 23.88
N GLY A 322 -7.16 -11.50 23.98
CA GLY A 322 -6.12 -10.73 24.71
C GLY A 322 -5.51 -9.55 23.95
N TRP A 323 -5.74 -9.42 22.63
CA TRP A 323 -5.15 -8.34 21.83
C TRP A 323 -6.07 -7.11 21.68
N TRP A 324 -7.34 -7.24 22.09
CA TRP A 324 -8.39 -6.22 21.94
C TRP A 324 -8.97 -5.74 23.26
N ASP A 325 -8.43 -6.21 24.38
CA ASP A 325 -8.71 -5.58 25.66
C ASP A 325 -8.21 -4.12 25.67
N GLN A 326 -8.61 -3.38 26.70
CA GLN A 326 -8.30 -1.97 26.81
C GLN A 326 -6.79 -1.72 26.88
N ASP A 327 -6.02 -2.66 27.44
CA ASP A 327 -4.60 -2.52 27.67
C ASP A 327 -3.80 -2.81 26.40
N GLY A 328 -4.18 -3.83 25.62
CA GLY A 328 -3.63 -4.10 24.29
C GLY A 328 -3.84 -2.93 23.33
N ARG A 329 -5.04 -2.32 23.34
CA ARG A 329 -5.32 -1.12 22.54
C ARG A 329 -4.50 0.08 22.98
N ARG A 330 -4.38 0.35 24.28
CA ARG A 330 -3.55 1.44 24.82
C ARG A 330 -2.08 1.24 24.51
N ALA A 331 -1.55 0.04 24.74
CA ALA A 331 -0.15 -0.30 24.46
C ALA A 331 0.17 -0.13 22.96
N LYS A 332 -0.77 -0.52 22.10
CA LYS A 332 -0.68 -0.32 20.66
C LYS A 332 -0.70 1.15 20.28
N LEU A 333 -1.70 1.91 20.70
CA LEU A 333 -1.76 3.34 20.40
C LEU A 333 -0.50 4.05 20.89
N ALA A 334 0.00 3.71 22.08
CA ALA A 334 1.25 4.24 22.60
C ALA A 334 2.47 3.82 21.75
N ALA A 335 2.53 2.59 21.23
CA ALA A 335 3.58 2.15 20.31
C ALA A 335 3.51 2.88 18.96
N LEU A 336 2.30 3.10 18.44
CA LEU A 336 2.07 3.87 17.22
C LEU A 336 2.53 5.32 17.40
N GLN A 337 2.13 5.95 18.51
CA GLN A 337 2.50 7.32 18.87
C GLN A 337 4.01 7.47 19.08
N ARG A 338 4.67 6.50 19.73
CA ARG A 338 6.14 6.51 19.89
C ARG A 338 6.86 6.44 18.55
N PHE A 339 6.42 5.57 17.65
CA PHE A 339 7.00 5.47 16.32
C PHE A 339 6.76 6.75 15.50
N ALA A 340 5.52 7.27 15.49
CA ALA A 340 5.24 8.53 14.82
C ALA A 340 6.08 9.69 15.40
N ALA A 341 6.30 9.69 16.71
CA ALA A 341 7.14 10.67 17.39
C ALA A 341 8.65 10.47 17.20
N SER A 342 9.11 9.31 16.72
CA SER A 342 10.53 9.08 16.41
C SER A 342 10.91 9.58 15.03
N LEU A 343 9.94 9.76 14.13
CA LEU A 343 10.19 10.34 12.81
C LEU A 343 10.58 11.82 12.95
N PRO A 344 11.48 12.35 12.12
CA PRO A 344 11.76 13.78 12.12
C PRO A 344 10.48 14.60 11.81
N ALA A 345 10.39 15.83 12.29
CA ALA A 345 9.16 16.63 12.19
C ALA A 345 8.75 16.88 10.73
N GLU A 346 9.73 17.03 9.84
CA GLU A 346 9.57 17.13 8.40
C GLU A 346 9.00 15.86 7.73
N HIS A 347 9.01 14.73 8.44
CA HIS A 347 8.35 13.49 8.03
C HIS A 347 6.99 13.28 8.74
N ARG A 348 6.69 14.06 9.80
CA ARG A 348 5.41 14.04 10.53
C ARG A 348 4.37 14.95 9.87
N GLY A 349 3.97 14.61 8.63
CA GLY A 349 2.77 15.14 7.98
C GLY A 349 2.83 16.60 7.49
N THR A 350 2.98 16.76 6.17
CA THR A 350 2.00 17.29 5.20
C THR A 350 2.59 17.02 3.83
N ARG A 351 1.75 16.93 2.79
CA ARG A 351 2.17 16.91 1.38
C ARG A 351 3.29 17.94 1.09
N GLU A 352 3.22 19.10 1.71
CA GLU A 352 4.17 20.21 1.53
C GLU A 352 5.57 19.89 2.04
N ALA A 353 5.72 19.26 3.21
CA ALA A 353 7.04 18.91 3.74
C ALA A 353 7.77 17.88 2.86
N PHE A 354 7.02 16.90 2.33
CA PHE A 354 7.54 15.95 1.35
C PHE A 354 7.94 16.64 0.04
N LEU A 355 7.06 17.48 -0.53
CA LEU A 355 7.34 18.21 -1.77
C LEU A 355 8.55 19.13 -1.63
N LEU A 356 8.67 19.85 -0.50
CA LEU A 356 9.84 20.68 -0.19
C LEU A 356 11.13 19.87 -0.14
N ARG A 357 11.10 18.66 0.45
CA ARG A 357 12.28 17.78 0.48
C ARG A 357 12.65 17.30 -0.93
N ARG A 358 11.68 16.78 -1.68
CA ARG A 358 11.90 16.29 -3.04
C ARG A 358 12.42 17.40 -3.96
N GLN A 359 11.90 18.61 -3.81
CA GLN A 359 12.41 19.79 -4.51
C GLN A 359 13.88 20.06 -4.19
N ARG A 360 14.27 20.06 -2.91
CA ARG A 360 15.68 20.26 -2.51
C ARG A 360 16.60 19.16 -3.03
N GLU A 361 16.16 17.91 -3.03
CA GLU A 361 16.91 16.78 -3.60
C GLU A 361 17.15 16.98 -5.11
N LEU A 362 16.11 17.36 -5.86
CA LEU A 362 16.23 17.65 -7.30
C LEU A 362 17.14 18.85 -7.58
N GLU A 363 17.07 19.90 -6.75
CA GLU A 363 17.98 21.05 -6.84
C GLU A 363 19.43 20.64 -6.57
N GLN A 364 19.68 19.81 -5.55
CA GLN A 364 21.03 19.30 -5.26
C GLN A 364 21.57 18.41 -6.38
N GLN A 365 20.75 17.51 -6.92
CA GLN A 365 21.13 16.68 -8.07
C GLN A 365 21.44 17.54 -9.29
N SER A 366 20.62 18.56 -9.58
CA SER A 366 20.87 19.51 -10.66
C SER A 366 22.17 20.30 -10.47
N GLN A 367 22.48 20.71 -9.24
CA GLN A 367 23.74 21.37 -8.90
C GLN A 367 24.95 20.45 -9.08
N GLN A 368 24.84 19.18 -8.68
CA GLN A 368 25.90 18.18 -8.86
C GLN A 368 26.11 17.78 -10.33
N GLN A 369 25.05 17.82 -11.14
CA GLN A 369 25.09 17.48 -12.55
C GLN A 369 25.54 18.62 -13.47
N ARG A 370 25.71 19.85 -12.96
CA ARG A 370 26.38 20.92 -13.72
C ARG A 370 27.87 20.59 -13.80
N PRO A 371 28.39 20.07 -14.94
CA PRO A 371 29.82 19.92 -15.09
C PRO A 371 30.43 21.32 -15.11
N GLN A 372 31.73 21.39 -14.79
CA GLN A 372 32.59 22.57 -14.92
C GLN A 372 32.63 23.06 -16.38
N GLN A 373 31.55 23.66 -16.87
CA GLN A 373 31.51 24.40 -18.13
C GLN A 373 32.12 25.79 -17.92
N GLN A 374 33.33 25.83 -17.37
CA GLN A 374 34.19 27.01 -17.34
C GLN A 374 35.42 26.75 -18.18
#